data_AF-A0A6A4G9Y2-F1
#
_entry.id   AF-A0A6A4G9Y2-F1
#
_cell.length_a   1.000
_cell.length_b   1.000
_cell.length_c   1.000
_cell.angle_alpha   90.00
_cell.angle_beta   90.00
_cell.angle_gamma   90.00
#
_symmetry.space_group_name_H-M   'P 1'
#
loop_
_entity.id
_entity.type
_entity.pdbx_description
1 polymer ?
#
loop_
_entity_poly.entity_id
_entity_poly.type
_entity_poly.pdbx_seq_one_letter_code
_entity_poly.pdbx_strand_id
1 'polypeptide(L)'
;MSQPHTLRDCGHFFCLACLNGVWTSKIRVQVDGRSYRSCPLCCAAIKCIPVISYTIQQNVDNLREALDLASPDSMTLLNPKWSEGDFKQTLPLPRPLPRQFPRPYPPPVIALDYAIPRLPTPFPLSPELAWCSFLTSFPDS
;
A
#
# COMPACT_ATOMS: atom_id res chain seq x y z
N MET A 1 -12.64 12.68 13.35
CA MET A 1 -11.91 12.16 12.17
C MET A 1 -12.95 11.65 11.18
N SER A 2 -12.75 11.85 9.88
CA SER A 2 -13.72 11.42 8.86
C SER A 2 -13.57 9.92 8.60
N GLN A 3 -14.69 9.18 8.60
CA GLN A 3 -14.68 7.73 8.42
C GLN A 3 -14.13 7.34 7.05
N PRO A 4 -13.19 6.37 6.97
CA PRO A 4 -12.65 5.87 5.71
C PRO A 4 -13.70 5.03 5.00
N HIS A 5 -13.83 5.29 3.70
CA HIS A 5 -14.70 4.57 2.78
C HIS A 5 -13.84 3.82 1.76
N THR A 6 -14.22 2.58 1.49
CA THR A 6 -13.51 1.65 0.61
C THR A 6 -14.18 1.59 -0.75
N LEU A 7 -13.39 1.71 -1.82
CA LEU A 7 -13.83 1.39 -3.16
C LEU A 7 -13.79 -0.12 -3.37
N ARG A 8 -14.94 -0.76 -3.61
CA ARG A 8 -15.06 -2.22 -3.72
C ARG A 8 -14.23 -2.80 -4.88
N ASP A 9 -14.17 -2.08 -6.00
CA ASP A 9 -13.57 -2.58 -7.24
C ASP A 9 -12.03 -2.56 -7.22
N CYS A 10 -11.42 -1.64 -6.47
CA CYS A 10 -9.96 -1.46 -6.44
C CYS A 10 -9.33 -1.52 -5.03
N GLY A 11 -10.15 -1.62 -3.97
CA GLY A 11 -9.67 -1.74 -2.59
C GLY A 11 -9.06 -0.47 -1.99
N HIS A 12 -9.12 0.68 -2.66
CA HIS A 12 -8.56 1.93 -2.15
C HIS A 12 -9.51 2.63 -1.16
N PHE A 13 -8.93 3.34 -0.20
CA PHE A 13 -9.65 3.99 0.89
C PHE A 13 -9.55 5.51 0.81
N PHE A 14 -10.66 6.20 1.02
CA PHE A 14 -10.76 7.66 0.99
C PHE A 14 -11.68 8.14 2.10
N CYS A 15 -11.46 9.35 2.60
CA CYS A 15 -12.46 9.98 3.47
C CYS A 15 -13.66 10.48 2.65
N LEU A 16 -14.79 10.74 3.32
CA LEU A 16 -16.02 11.23 2.67
C LEU A 16 -15.80 12.52 1.88
N ALA A 17 -14.99 13.45 2.41
CA ALA A 17 -14.69 14.71 1.73
C ALA A 17 -13.94 14.50 0.40
N CYS A 18 -12.95 13.60 0.38
CA CYS A 18 -12.22 13.25 -0.84
C CYS A 18 -13.14 12.58 -1.86
N LEU A 19 -14.02 11.67 -1.43
CA LEU A 19 -15.00 11.06 -2.31
C LEU A 19 -15.96 12.09 -2.91
N ASN A 20 -16.45 13.05 -2.13
CA ASN A 20 -17.27 14.14 -2.63
C ASN A 20 -16.54 14.97 -3.71
N GLY A 21 -15.24 15.17 -3.55
CA GLY A 21 -14.39 15.77 -4.58
C GLY A 21 -14.35 14.92 -5.86
N VAL A 22 -14.23 13.60 -5.75
CA VAL A 22 -14.28 12.68 -6.91
C VAL A 22 -15.64 12.74 -7.60
N TRP A 23 -16.75 12.77 -6.84
CA TRP A 23 -18.09 12.81 -7.39
C TRP A 23 -18.40 14.11 -8.15
N THR A 24 -17.83 15.23 -7.68
CA THR A 24 -17.96 16.55 -8.31
C THR A 24 -16.94 16.78 -9.44
N SER A 25 -15.91 15.95 -9.56
CA SER A 25 -14.88 16.07 -10.60
C SER A 25 -15.44 15.89 -12.02
N LYS A 26 -14.75 16.47 -13.02
CA LYS A 26 -15.05 16.27 -14.45
C LYS A 26 -14.44 14.98 -15.01
N ILE A 27 -13.51 14.36 -14.28
CA ILE A 27 -12.79 13.17 -14.73
C ILE A 27 -13.77 11.98 -14.75
N ARG A 28 -13.79 11.29 -15.89
CA ARG A 28 -14.61 10.10 -16.11
C ARG A 28 -13.84 9.07 -16.92
N VAL A 29 -14.17 7.80 -16.70
CA VAL A 29 -13.66 6.66 -17.46
C VAL A 29 -14.84 5.96 -18.12
N GLN A 30 -14.69 5.60 -19.39
CA GLN A 30 -15.69 4.80 -20.11
C GLN A 30 -15.39 3.31 -19.97
N VAL A 31 -16.40 2.54 -19.55
CA VAL A 31 -16.35 1.08 -19.45
C VAL A 31 -17.69 0.54 -19.95
N ASP A 32 -17.66 -0.38 -20.92
CA ASP A 32 -18.86 -1.01 -21.49
C ASP A 32 -19.92 -0.01 -21.99
N GLY A 33 -19.49 1.10 -22.60
CA GLY A 33 -20.36 2.18 -23.09
C GLY A 33 -20.99 3.04 -21.99
N ARG A 34 -20.60 2.85 -20.72
CA ARG A 34 -21.06 3.66 -19.58
C ARG A 34 -19.91 4.50 -19.02
N SER A 35 -20.25 5.68 -18.55
CA SER A 35 -19.28 6.64 -18.00
C SER A 35 -19.30 6.61 -16.47
N TYR A 36 -18.17 6.28 -15.85
CA TYR A 36 -18.00 6.17 -14.41
C TYR A 36 -16.99 7.19 -13.88
N ARG A 37 -17.01 7.42 -12.56
CA ARG A 37 -15.90 8.12 -11.89
C ARG A 37 -14.70 7.19 -11.77
N SER A 38 -13.51 7.75 -11.83
CA SER A 38 -12.28 7.01 -11.63
C SER A 38 -11.76 7.12 -10.21
N CYS A 39 -11.13 6.05 -9.73
CA CYS A 39 -10.30 6.08 -8.54
C CYS A 39 -9.11 7.02 -8.77
N PRO A 40 -8.83 7.98 -7.87
CA PRO A 40 -7.68 8.87 -7.99
C PRO A 40 -6.31 8.18 -7.97
N LEU A 41 -6.22 6.98 -7.39
CA LEU A 41 -4.95 6.28 -7.19
C LEU A 41 -4.61 5.32 -8.33
N CYS A 42 -5.60 4.61 -8.88
CA CYS A 42 -5.38 3.59 -9.90
C CYS A 42 -6.20 3.77 -11.17
N CYS A 43 -6.95 4.86 -11.28
CA CYS A 43 -7.83 5.18 -12.41
C CYS A 43 -8.94 4.15 -12.70
N ALA A 44 -9.11 3.13 -11.85
CA ALA A 44 -10.17 2.14 -11.99
C ALA A 44 -11.57 2.79 -11.90
N ALA A 45 -12.51 2.28 -12.70
CA ALA A 45 -13.89 2.75 -12.66
C ALA A 45 -14.55 2.37 -11.33
N ILE A 46 -15.19 3.36 -10.69
CA ILE A 46 -15.98 3.19 -9.47
C ILE A 46 -17.38 2.78 -9.90
N LYS A 47 -17.66 1.47 -9.90
CA LYS A 47 -18.95 0.93 -10.35
C LYS A 47 -19.97 0.83 -9.22
N CYS A 48 -19.51 0.82 -7.98
CA CYS A 48 -20.34 0.65 -6.78
C CYS A 48 -20.17 1.81 -5.79
N ILE A 49 -21.18 1.96 -4.91
CA ILE A 49 -21.14 2.92 -3.81
C ILE A 49 -20.02 2.49 -2.83
N PRO A 50 -19.13 3.43 -2.42
CA PRO A 50 -18.09 3.15 -1.44
C PRO A 50 -18.66 2.74 -0.08
N VAL A 51 -18.01 1.79 0.60
CA VAL A 51 -18.47 1.23 1.89
C VAL A 51 -17.58 1.69 3.03
N ILE A 52 -18.18 2.13 4.14
CA ILE A 52 -17.43 2.51 5.35
C ILE A 52 -16.64 1.31 5.89
N SER A 53 -15.35 1.49 6.16
CA SER A 53 -14.49 0.45 6.74
C SER A 53 -14.21 0.72 8.22
N TYR A 54 -14.96 0.06 9.09
CA TYR A 54 -14.78 0.16 10.54
C TYR A 54 -13.42 -0.40 10.99
N THR A 55 -12.94 -1.47 10.35
CA THR A 55 -11.63 -2.06 10.67
C THR A 55 -10.48 -1.09 10.45
N ILE A 56 -10.51 -0.34 9.34
CA ILE A 56 -9.45 0.63 9.06
C ILE A 56 -9.54 1.83 9.99
N GLN A 57 -10.75 2.30 10.28
CA GLN A 57 -10.95 3.35 11.27
C GLN A 57 -10.35 2.93 12.63
N GLN A 58 -10.72 1.75 13.11
CA GLN A 58 -10.22 1.22 14.38
C GLN A 58 -8.70 1.07 14.39
N ASN A 59 -8.11 0.57 13.30
CA ASN A 59 -6.65 0.43 13.21
C ASN A 59 -5.95 1.80 13.26
N VAL A 60 -6.48 2.81 12.56
CA VAL A 60 -5.94 4.17 12.60
C VAL A 60 -6.04 4.76 14.01
N ASP A 61 -7.18 4.55 14.68
CA ASP A 61 -7.40 5.03 16.05
C ASP A 61 -6.43 4.36 17.03
N ASN A 62 -6.26 3.04 16.96
CA ASN A 62 -5.33 2.29 17.80
C ASN A 62 -3.87 2.73 17.57
N LEU A 63 -3.47 2.94 16.32
CA LEU A 63 -2.10 3.39 15.99
C LEU A 63 -1.85 4.80 16.50
N ARG A 64 -2.86 5.66 16.43
CA ARG A 64 -2.77 7.01 16.98
C ARG A 64 -2.63 6.98 18.49
N GLU A 65 -3.44 6.19 19.19
CA GLU A 65 -3.33 6.04 20.64
C GLU A 65 -1.96 5.49 21.05
N ALA A 66 -1.46 4.47 20.35
CA ALA A 66 -0.13 3.94 20.58
C ALA A 66 0.98 4.99 20.35
N LEU A 67 0.82 5.84 19.32
CA LEU A 67 1.76 6.93 19.04
C LEU A 67 1.71 8.01 20.12
N ASP A 68 0.52 8.36 20.61
CA ASP A 68 0.32 9.34 21.68
C ASP A 68 0.95 8.84 22.99
N LEU A 69 0.84 7.54 23.31
CA LEU A 69 1.50 6.91 24.47
C LEU A 69 3.01 6.77 24.30
N ALA A 70 3.48 6.55 23.08
CA ALA A 70 4.90 6.41 22.77
C ALA A 70 5.61 7.77 22.64
N SER A 71 4.89 8.89 22.56
CA SER A 71 5.48 10.21 22.52
C SER A 71 6.01 10.56 23.91
N PRO A 72 7.34 10.58 24.13
CA PRO A 72 7.87 11.10 25.38
C PRO A 72 7.45 12.57 25.53
N ASP A 73 7.18 13.01 26.76
CA ASP A 73 6.93 14.43 27.04
C ASP A 73 8.03 15.24 26.36
N SER A 74 7.67 16.26 25.58
CA SER A 74 8.63 17.06 24.78
C SER A 74 9.78 17.63 25.63
N MET A 75 9.60 17.75 26.94
CA MET A 75 10.64 18.10 27.92
C MET A 75 11.71 17.02 28.17
N THR A 76 11.41 15.73 27.98
CA THR A 76 12.36 14.62 28.11
C THR A 76 13.27 14.44 26.88
N LEU A 77 12.86 14.95 25.71
CA LEU A 77 13.70 14.96 24.49
C LEU A 77 14.66 16.14 24.39
N LEU A 78 14.48 17.19 25.21
CA LEU A 78 15.38 18.36 25.24
C LEU A 78 16.61 18.14 26.14
N ASN A 79 16.64 17.07 26.92
CA ASN A 79 17.80 16.72 27.74
C ASN A 79 18.01 15.20 27.85
N PRO A 80 18.19 14.50 26.72
CA PRO A 80 18.53 13.10 26.78
C PRO A 80 19.97 13.04 27.31
N LYS A 81 20.12 12.62 28.56
CA LYS A 81 21.40 12.19 29.11
C LYS A 81 21.73 10.86 28.44
N TRP A 82 22.10 10.91 27.15
CA TRP A 82 22.67 9.76 26.45
C TRP A 82 23.93 9.41 27.22
N SER A 83 23.90 8.28 27.92
CA SER A 83 25.11 7.75 28.53
C SER A 83 25.78 6.87 27.49
N GLU A 84 27.10 6.93 27.39
CA GLU A 84 27.91 6.11 26.47
C GLU A 84 27.70 4.58 26.65
N GLY A 85 26.97 4.18 27.71
CA GLY A 85 26.60 2.80 28.02
C GLY A 85 25.34 2.29 27.31
N ASP A 86 24.47 3.17 26.81
CA ASP A 86 23.17 2.75 26.23
C ASP A 86 23.34 2.01 24.89
N PHE A 87 24.45 2.23 24.18
CA PHE A 87 24.81 1.52 22.94
C PHE A 87 25.47 0.15 23.16
N LYS A 88 25.83 -0.20 24.41
CA LYS A 88 26.57 -1.44 24.73
C LYS A 88 25.69 -2.59 25.19
N GLN A 89 24.38 -2.53 24.96
CA GLN A 89 23.57 -3.76 24.98
C GLN A 89 23.91 -4.60 23.76
N THR A 90 25.03 -5.30 23.85
CA THR A 90 25.33 -6.44 22.99
C THR A 90 24.28 -7.49 23.33
N LEU A 91 23.15 -7.47 22.62
CA LEU A 91 22.25 -8.61 22.59
C LEU A 91 23.12 -9.84 22.30
N PRO A 92 23.08 -10.90 23.12
CA PRO A 92 23.79 -12.12 22.82
C PRO A 92 23.34 -12.56 21.42
N LEU A 93 24.27 -12.55 20.45
CA LEU A 93 24.01 -13.12 19.14
C LEU A 93 23.43 -14.52 19.38
N PRO A 94 22.26 -14.86 18.82
CA PRO A 94 21.78 -16.23 18.88
C PRO A 94 22.89 -17.12 18.36
N ARG A 95 23.27 -18.15 19.14
CA ARG A 95 24.33 -19.09 18.77
C ARG A 95 24.11 -19.52 17.32
N PRO A 96 25.15 -19.58 16.48
CA PRO A 96 25.03 -20.12 15.14
C PRO A 96 24.42 -21.52 15.24
N LEU A 97 23.16 -21.67 14.83
CA LEU A 97 22.61 -23.00 14.61
C LEU A 97 23.49 -23.66 13.56
N PRO A 98 23.89 -24.93 13.73
CA PRO A 98 24.63 -25.64 12.70
C PRO A 98 23.80 -25.54 11.41
N ARG A 99 24.43 -25.01 10.34
CA ARG A 99 23.85 -24.98 8.99
C ARG A 99 23.52 -26.41 8.58
N GLN A 100 22.29 -26.85 8.86
CA GLN A 100 21.69 -27.93 8.12
C GLN A 100 21.30 -27.34 6.78
N PHE A 101 22.19 -27.45 5.81
CA PHE A 101 21.80 -27.25 4.42
C PHE A 101 20.63 -28.22 4.14
N PRO A 102 19.47 -27.74 3.68
CA PRO A 102 18.48 -28.64 3.12
C PRO A 102 19.18 -29.46 2.04
N ARG A 103 19.11 -30.80 2.13
CA ARG A 103 19.52 -31.64 1.00
C ARG A 103 18.79 -31.12 -0.24
N PRO A 104 19.45 -31.02 -1.40
CA PRO A 104 18.76 -30.77 -2.65
C PRO A 104 17.71 -31.87 -2.80
N TYR A 105 16.43 -31.50 -2.79
CA TYR A 105 15.39 -32.39 -3.28
C TYR A 105 15.76 -32.72 -4.74
N PRO A 106 15.72 -34.00 -5.16
CA PRO A 106 15.78 -34.28 -6.59
C PRO A 106 14.59 -33.56 -7.26
N PRO A 107 14.80 -32.84 -8.37
CA PRO A 107 13.69 -32.20 -9.06
C PRO A 107 12.71 -33.27 -9.54
N PRO A 108 11.39 -33.02 -9.48
CA PRO A 108 10.44 -33.88 -10.16
C PRO A 108 10.77 -33.86 -11.67
N VAL A 109 10.86 -35.04 -12.26
CA VAL A 109 10.96 -35.20 -13.72
C VAL A 109 9.61 -34.79 -14.29
N ILE A 110 9.48 -33.52 -14.67
CA ILE A 110 8.32 -33.02 -15.39
C ILE A 110 8.74 -32.99 -16.87
N ALA A 111 8.07 -33.82 -17.67
CA ALA A 111 8.21 -33.83 -19.12
C ALA A 111 7.97 -32.41 -19.66
N LEU A 112 8.98 -31.86 -20.34
CA LEU A 112 8.87 -30.60 -21.06
C LEU A 112 7.88 -30.79 -22.21
N ASP A 113 6.71 -30.19 -22.09
CA ASP A 113 6.10 -29.44 -23.18
C ASP A 113 5.08 -28.47 -22.56
N TYR A 114 4.99 -27.28 -23.14
CA TYR A 114 4.23 -26.08 -22.75
C TYR A 114 5.02 -24.96 -22.06
N ALA A 115 5.20 -23.90 -22.85
CA ALA A 115 5.79 -22.62 -22.48
C ALA A 115 5.05 -21.96 -21.30
N ILE A 116 5.80 -21.65 -20.24
CA ILE A 116 5.30 -20.93 -19.07
C ILE A 116 5.39 -19.40 -19.36
N PRO A 117 4.28 -18.64 -19.30
CA PRO A 117 4.35 -17.18 -19.32
C PRO A 117 5.03 -16.66 -18.05
N ARG A 118 5.98 -15.72 -18.21
CA ARG A 118 6.67 -15.05 -17.10
C ARG A 118 5.64 -14.38 -16.16
N LEU A 119 5.62 -14.76 -14.88
CA LEU A 119 4.94 -13.98 -13.84
C LEU A 119 5.65 -12.61 -13.68
N PRO A 120 4.93 -11.48 -13.64
CA PRO A 120 5.52 -10.21 -13.25
C PRO A 120 5.73 -10.15 -11.73
N THR A 121 6.93 -9.75 -11.33
CA THR A 121 7.34 -9.48 -9.94
C THR A 121 6.52 -8.34 -9.32
N PRO A 122 6.20 -8.37 -8.01
CA PRO A 122 5.22 -7.47 -7.41
C PRO A 122 5.70 -6.05 -7.05
N PHE A 123 6.93 -5.63 -7.39
CA PHE A 123 7.39 -4.26 -7.09
C PHE A 123 8.40 -3.73 -8.11
N PRO A 124 8.21 -2.52 -8.64
CA PRO A 124 9.30 -1.62 -8.93
C PRO A 124 9.41 -0.57 -7.82
N LEU A 125 10.54 -0.58 -7.11
CA LEU A 125 11.03 0.57 -6.36
C LEU A 125 11.55 1.59 -7.39
N SER A 126 10.78 2.63 -7.72
CA SER A 126 11.35 3.91 -8.20
C SER A 126 10.32 5.06 -8.17
N PRO A 127 10.68 6.26 -7.68
CA PRO A 127 9.76 7.38 -7.46
C PRO A 127 9.68 8.38 -8.63
N GLU A 128 9.70 7.92 -9.89
CA GLU A 128 9.78 8.81 -11.08
C GLU A 128 8.74 8.55 -12.18
N LEU A 129 7.54 8.06 -11.85
CA LEU A 129 6.38 8.21 -12.74
C LEU A 129 5.44 9.29 -12.25
N ALA A 130 6.07 10.46 -12.22
CA ALA A 130 5.46 11.74 -12.33
C ALA A 130 4.53 11.79 -13.57
N TRP A 131 3.24 12.02 -13.27
CA TRP A 131 2.27 12.72 -14.12
C TRP A 131 1.56 11.87 -15.17
N CYS A 132 0.22 11.85 -15.02
CA CYS A 132 -0.78 11.41 -15.98
C CYS A 132 -0.45 11.86 -17.41
N SER A 133 0.24 11.01 -18.16
CA SER A 133 0.34 11.14 -19.61
C SER A 133 -0.71 10.22 -20.21
N PHE A 134 -1.90 10.74 -20.50
CA PHE A 134 -2.79 10.27 -21.57
C PHE A 134 -3.95 11.26 -21.76
N LEU A 135 -3.59 12.50 -22.10
CA LEU A 135 -4.45 13.37 -22.90
C LEU A 135 -3.77 13.46 -24.27
N THR A 136 -4.30 12.73 -25.25
CA THR A 136 -4.58 13.16 -26.63
C THR A 136 -4.86 11.92 -27.49
N SER A 137 -6.13 11.69 -27.77
CA SER A 137 -6.53 10.96 -28.98
C SER A 137 -7.74 11.73 -29.53
N PHE A 138 -7.44 12.80 -30.27
CA PHE A 138 -8.37 13.36 -31.25
C PHE A 138 -8.37 12.41 -32.46
N PRO A 139 -9.53 12.08 -33.05
CA PRO A 139 -9.53 11.46 -34.37
C PRO A 139 -9.37 12.55 -35.44
N ASP A 140 -8.37 12.40 -36.30
CA ASP A 140 -8.37 12.99 -37.64
C ASP A 140 -9.44 12.29 -38.48
N SER A 141 -10.41 13.07 -39.01
CA SER A 141 -11.09 12.90 -40.31
C SER A 141 -12.10 14.02 -40.50
#